data_AF-A0A2D6PKZ5-F1
#
_entry.id   AF-A0A2D6PKZ5-F1
#
_cell.length_a   1.000
_cell.length_b   1.000
_cell.length_c   1.000
_cell.angle_alpha   90.00
_cell.angle_beta   90.00
_cell.angle_gamma   90.00
#
_symmetry.space_group_name_H-M   'P 1'
#
loop_
_entity.id
_entity.type
_entity.pdbx_description
1 polymer ?
#
loop_
_entity_poly.entity_id
_entity_poly.type
_entity_poly.pdbx_seq_one_letter_code
_entity_poly.pdbx_strand_id
1 'polypeptide(L)'
;MKRNVFVIALEDKQKTAMQTLRERKDLEIHGLLDVDTAVEADKVSFNQLLSSAKEQLNMYPDTIDAIIAQWDFPTSVIVPILCQHYHLPSPSITSVLK
;
A
#
# COMPACT_ATOMS: atom_id res chain seq x y z
N MET A 1 3.87 16.34 12.85
CA MET A 1 4.18 14.93 12.55
C MET A 1 4.08 14.74 11.04
N LYS A 2 4.90 13.87 10.47
CA LYS A 2 4.76 13.49 9.06
C LYS A 2 3.58 12.53 8.92
N ARG A 3 2.92 12.55 7.76
CA ARG A 3 1.90 11.54 7.42
C ARG A 3 2.57 10.28 6.92
N ASN A 4 2.20 9.14 7.46
CA ASN A 4 2.73 7.82 7.12
C ASN A 4 1.95 7.22 5.95
N VAL A 5 2.61 7.14 4.80
CA VAL A 5 2.02 6.67 3.54
C VAL A 5 2.64 5.33 3.18
N PHE A 6 1.83 4.30 3.06
CA PHE A 6 2.26 2.96 2.68
C PHE A 6 1.99 2.71 1.20
N VAL A 7 2.98 2.20 0.48
CA VAL A 7 2.88 1.90 -0.95
C VAL A 7 3.12 0.41 -1.16
N ILE A 8 2.16 -0.29 -1.77
CA ILE A 8 2.33 -1.72 -2.02
C ILE A 8 3.39 -1.95 -3.10
N ALA A 9 4.35 -2.84 -2.85
CA ALA A 9 5.42 -3.17 -3.78
C ALA A 9 6.18 -1.91 -4.26
N LEU A 10 6.59 -1.08 -3.30
CA LEU A 10 7.34 0.15 -3.56
C LEU A 10 8.73 -0.16 -4.11
N GLU A 11 9.02 0.34 -5.30
CA GLU A 11 10.37 0.26 -5.88
C GLU A 11 11.26 1.43 -5.42
N ASP A 12 12.57 1.20 -5.33
CA ASP A 12 13.54 2.25 -4.97
C ASP A 12 13.52 3.45 -5.92
N LYS A 13 13.30 3.21 -7.22
CA LYS A 13 13.16 4.28 -8.22
C LYS A 13 11.94 5.16 -7.95
N GLN A 14 10.82 4.54 -7.54
CA GLN A 14 9.58 5.23 -7.20
C GLN A 14 9.76 6.02 -5.89
N LYS A 15 10.39 5.40 -4.89
CA LYS A 15 10.74 6.06 -3.62
C LYS A 15 11.62 7.29 -3.85
N THR A 16 12.63 7.16 -4.72
CA THR A 16 13.51 8.29 -5.10
C THR A 16 12.72 9.39 -5.80
N ALA A 17 11.82 9.04 -6.73
CA ALA A 17 10.95 10.02 -7.38
C ALA A 17 10.06 10.74 -6.36
N MET A 18 9.48 10.05 -5.38
CA MET A 18 8.64 10.65 -4.33
C MET A 18 9.42 11.62 -3.42
N GLN A 19 10.75 11.49 -3.30
CA GLN A 19 11.56 12.46 -2.56
C GLN A 19 11.59 13.85 -3.22
N THR A 20 11.23 13.94 -4.50
CA THR A 20 11.16 15.20 -5.25
C THR A 20 9.85 15.98 -5.03
N LEU A 21 8.87 15.38 -4.34
CA LEU A 21 7.60 16.04 -4.02
C LEU A 21 7.83 17.30 -3.19
N ARG A 22 7.06 18.35 -3.46
CA ARG A 22 7.14 19.61 -2.72
C ARG A 22 6.83 19.41 -1.23
N GLU A 23 5.88 18.53 -0.95
CA GLU A 23 5.37 18.16 0.36
C GLU A 23 6.22 17.08 1.05
N ARG A 24 7.38 16.66 0.52
CA ARG A 24 8.17 15.53 1.07
C ARG A 24 8.50 15.68 2.56
N LYS A 25 8.57 16.92 3.08
CA LYS A 25 8.87 17.18 4.49
C LYS A 25 7.73 16.76 5.41
N ASP A 26 6.51 16.65 4.87
CA ASP A 26 5.28 16.32 5.57
C ASP A 26 4.85 14.86 5.36
N LEU A 27 5.64 14.08 4.62
CA LEU A 27 5.35 12.69 4.25
C LEU A 27 6.49 11.77 4.70
N GLU A 28 6.13 10.61 5.22
CA GLU A 28 7.02 9.47 5.43
C GLU A 28 6.50 8.32 4.56
N ILE A 29 7.31 7.87 3.60
CA ILE A 29 6.90 6.85 2.62
C ILE A 29 7.48 5.49 3.02
N HIS A 30 6.58 4.54 3.25
CA HIS A 30 6.88 3.18 3.65
C HIS A 30 6.53 2.20 2.53
N GLY A 31 7.34 1.15 2.37
CA GLY A 31 6.99 0.01 1.54
C GLY A 31 6.06 -0.94 2.31
N LEU A 32 5.10 -1.54 1.61
CA LEU A 32 4.20 -2.57 2.13
C LEU A 32 4.20 -3.76 1.19
N LEU A 33 4.64 -4.94 1.64
CA LEU A 33 5.02 -6.04 0.73
C LEU A 33 6.12 -5.64 -0.27
N ASP A 34 6.84 -6.62 -0.80
CA ASP A 34 7.84 -6.40 -1.85
C ASP A 34 7.28 -6.74 -3.25
N VAL A 35 8.03 -6.33 -4.28
CA VAL A 35 7.68 -6.52 -5.69
C VAL A 35 7.63 -8.01 -6.03
N ASP A 36 8.63 -8.78 -5.59
CA ASP A 36 8.73 -10.22 -5.84
C ASP A 36 7.49 -10.97 -5.32
N THR A 37 6.97 -10.57 -4.17
CA THR A 37 5.83 -11.23 -3.51
C THR A 37 4.49 -10.77 -4.07
N ALA A 38 4.31 -9.46 -4.29
CA ALA A 38 3.01 -8.89 -4.63
C ALA A 38 2.77 -8.70 -6.13
N VAL A 39 3.82 -8.68 -6.96
CA VAL A 39 3.73 -8.36 -8.40
C VAL A 39 4.33 -9.46 -9.26
N GLU A 40 5.55 -9.93 -8.96
CA GLU A 40 6.30 -10.85 -9.83
C GLU A 40 6.12 -12.33 -9.45
N ALA A 41 5.32 -12.64 -8.42
CA ALA A 41 5.13 -14.01 -7.97
C ALA A 41 4.44 -14.90 -9.02
N ASP A 42 5.06 -16.03 -9.37
CA ASP A 42 4.50 -17.04 -10.29
C ASP A 42 3.11 -17.56 -9.87
N LYS A 43 2.86 -17.60 -8.56
CA LYS A 43 1.57 -17.98 -7.98
C LYS A 43 1.21 -17.01 -6.86
N VAL A 44 0.19 -16.19 -7.12
CA VAL A 44 -0.32 -15.23 -6.15
C VAL A 44 -1.45 -15.87 -5.33
N SER A 45 -1.25 -15.96 -4.01
CA SER A 45 -2.33 -16.23 -3.07
C SER A 45 -2.85 -14.92 -2.51
N PHE A 46 -3.98 -14.45 -3.04
CA PHE A 46 -4.59 -13.18 -2.63
C PHE A 46 -4.80 -13.10 -1.11
N ASN A 47 -5.33 -14.17 -0.49
CA ASN A 47 -5.60 -14.20 0.94
C ASN A 47 -4.32 -14.12 1.78
N GLN A 48 -3.23 -14.74 1.33
CA GLN A 48 -1.94 -14.64 2.01
C GLN A 48 -1.38 -13.22 1.91
N LEU A 49 -1.37 -12.62 0.71
CA LEU A 49 -0.93 -11.23 0.53
C LEU A 49 -1.72 -10.25 1.40
N LEU A 50 -3.04 -10.38 1.41
CA LEU A 50 -3.90 -9.52 2.22
C LEU A 50 -3.61 -9.68 3.73
N SER A 51 -3.36 -10.91 4.18
CA SER A 51 -3.05 -11.19 5.58
C SER A 51 -1.68 -10.62 5.96
N SER A 52 -0.65 -10.85 5.14
CA SER A 52 0.69 -10.31 5.36
C SER A 52 0.71 -8.77 5.33
N ALA A 53 -0.06 -8.13 4.45
CA ALA A 53 -0.17 -6.67 4.44
C ALA A 53 -0.79 -6.13 5.72
N LYS A 54 -1.86 -6.78 6.23
CA LYS A 54 -2.47 -6.41 7.52
C LYS A 54 -1.50 -6.59 8.68
N GLU A 55 -0.74 -7.69 8.69
CA GLU A 55 0.26 -7.94 9.73
C GLU A 55 1.34 -6.85 9.75
N GLN A 56 1.91 -6.50 8.60
CA GLN A 56 2.91 -5.43 8.50
C GLN A 56 2.35 -4.07 8.97
N LEU A 57 1.12 -3.74 8.57
CA LEU A 57 0.46 -2.50 8.99
C LEU A 57 0.15 -2.50 10.50
N ASN A 58 -0.32 -3.60 11.07
CA ASN A 58 -0.62 -3.72 12.50
C ASN A 58 0.63 -3.69 13.38
N MET A 59 1.79 -4.09 12.85
CA MET A 59 3.07 -4.01 13.55
C MET A 59 3.68 -2.60 13.50
N TYR A 60 3.18 -1.72 12.65
CA TYR A 60 3.68 -0.35 12.57
C TYR A 60 3.25 0.43 13.82
N PRO A 61 4.19 1.08 14.54
CA PRO A 61 3.92 1.64 15.87
C PRO A 61 3.18 2.99 15.86
N ASP A 62 2.89 3.55 14.68
CA ASP A 62 2.31 4.89 14.52
C ASP A 62 1.11 4.86 13.57
N THR A 63 0.58 6.02 13.18
CA THR A 63 -0.60 6.13 12.32
C THR A 63 -0.36 5.55 10.92
N ILE A 64 -1.43 5.07 10.31
CA ILE A 64 -1.49 4.73 8.89
C ILE A 64 -2.36 5.81 8.25
N ASP A 65 -1.76 6.76 7.53
CA ASP A 65 -2.49 7.93 7.00
C ASP A 65 -2.94 7.74 5.55
N ALA A 66 -2.28 6.85 4.80
CA ALA A 66 -2.68 6.47 3.45
C ALA A 66 -2.07 5.11 3.05
N ILE A 67 -2.77 4.40 2.15
CA ILE A 67 -2.30 3.19 1.50
C ILE A 67 -2.49 3.37 -0.01
N ILE A 68 -1.46 3.14 -0.81
CA ILE A 68 -1.44 3.40 -2.25
C ILE A 68 -1.21 2.10 -3.02
N ALA A 69 -2.08 1.85 -4.00
CA ALA A 69 -1.86 0.83 -5.02
C ALA A 69 -1.14 1.50 -6.19
N GLN A 70 0.13 1.15 -6.40
CA GLN A 70 0.92 1.63 -7.53
C GLN A 70 0.83 0.69 -8.74
N TRP A 71 0.52 -0.58 -8.48
CA TRP A 71 0.42 -1.65 -9.48
C TRP A 71 -1.05 -2.00 -9.71
N ASP A 72 -1.31 -2.85 -10.71
CA ASP A 72 -2.65 -3.41 -10.92
C ASP A 72 -2.90 -4.57 -9.92
N PHE A 73 -3.77 -5.52 -10.28
CA PHE A 73 -4.06 -6.72 -9.52
C PHE A 73 -2.75 -7.44 -9.14
N PRO A 74 -2.58 -7.87 -7.88
CA PRO A 74 -3.57 -7.91 -6.79
C PRO A 74 -3.70 -6.62 -5.98
N THR A 75 -2.80 -5.66 -6.14
CA THR A 75 -2.69 -4.48 -5.25
C THR A 75 -3.90 -3.55 -5.35
N SER A 76 -4.44 -3.37 -6.56
CA SER A 76 -5.63 -2.56 -6.85
C SER A 76 -6.88 -3.02 -6.08
N VAL A 77 -6.94 -4.30 -5.70
CA VAL A 77 -8.03 -4.91 -4.92
C VAL A 77 -7.69 -4.95 -3.42
N ILE A 78 -6.43 -5.18 -3.06
CA ILE A 78 -5.98 -5.21 -1.66
C ILE A 78 -6.18 -3.85 -0.99
N VAL A 79 -5.76 -2.76 -1.65
CA VAL A 79 -5.78 -1.41 -1.06
C VAL A 79 -7.18 -0.96 -0.63
N PRO A 80 -8.25 -1.01 -1.44
CA PRO A 80 -9.58 -0.60 -0.99
C PRO A 80 -10.10 -1.46 0.19
N ILE A 81 -9.72 -2.74 0.28
CA ILE A 81 -10.07 -3.59 1.43
C ILE A 81 -9.34 -3.12 2.70
N LEU A 82 -8.05 -2.80 2.59
CA LEU A 82 -7.26 -2.28 3.71
C LEU A 82 -7.78 -0.89 4.12
N CYS A 83 -8.01 0.01 3.16
CA CYS A 83 -8.55 1.34 3.45
C CYS A 83 -9.91 1.27 4.15
N GLN A 84 -10.81 0.37 3.73
CA GLN A 84 -12.06 0.14 4.45
C GLN A 84 -11.83 -0.34 5.90
N HIS A 85 -10.85 -1.23 6.11
CA HIS A 85 -10.52 -1.74 7.45
C HIS A 85 -9.92 -0.67 8.38
N TYR A 86 -9.04 0.18 7.84
CA TYR A 86 -8.37 1.25 8.58
C TYR A 86 -9.11 2.61 8.53
N HIS A 87 -10.34 2.64 8.00
CA HIS A 87 -11.18 3.84 7.88
C HIS A 87 -10.53 4.98 7.06
N LEU A 88 -9.80 4.61 6.01
CA LEU A 88 -9.14 5.54 5.09
C LEU A 88 -10.01 5.84 3.86
N PRO A 89 -9.90 7.04 3.28
CA PRO A 89 -10.59 7.35 2.02
C PRO A 89 -10.08 6.47 0.88
N SER A 90 -10.99 5.75 0.21
CA SER A 90 -10.71 5.00 -1.02
C SER A 90 -11.98 4.80 -1.84
N PRO A 91 -11.86 4.43 -3.13
CA PRO A 91 -12.98 3.84 -3.86
C PRO A 91 -13.55 2.62 -3.12
N SER A 92 -14.84 2.35 -3.31
CA SER A 92 -15.45 1.12 -2.79
C SER A 92 -14.92 -0.10 -3.55
N ILE A 93 -14.85 -1.25 -2.88
CA ILE A 93 -14.46 -2.52 -3.52
C ILE A 93 -15.34 -2.85 -4.73
N THR A 94 -16.64 -2.56 -4.65
CA THR A 94 -17.58 -2.77 -5.74
C THR A 94 -17.29 -1.89 -6.95
N SER A 95 -16.73 -0.68 -6.75
CA SER A 95 -16.33 0.21 -7.86
C SER A 95 -15.06 -0.24 -8.56
N VAL A 96 -14.22 -1.06 -7.92
CA VAL A 96 -12.97 -1.57 -8.51
C VAL A 96 -13.22 -2.87 -9.28
N LEU A 97 -14.22 -3.66 -8.88
CA LEU A 97 -14.53 -4.96 -9.48
C LEU A 97 -15.57 -4.93 -10.61
N LYS A 98 -16.26 -3.80 -10.82
CA LYS A 98 -17.27 -3.61 -11.86
C LYS A 98 -16.69 -2.87 -13.05
#